data_AF-A0A842HAU3-F1
#
_entry.id   AF-A0A842HAU3-F1
#
_cell.length_a   1.000
_cell.length_b   1.000
_cell.length_c   1.000
_cell.angle_alpha   90.00
_cell.angle_beta   90.00
_cell.angle_gamma   90.00
#
_symmetry.space_group_name_H-M   'P 1'
#
loop_
_entity.id
_entity.type
_entity.pdbx_description
1 polymer ?
#
loop_
_entity_poly.entity_id
_entity_poly.type
_entity_poly.pdbx_seq_one_letter_code
_entity_poly.pdbx_strand_id
1 'polypeptide(L)'
;MQRTNLHCDLLVAGGGLSGTCCALAAARLGARVILCQDRPVLGGNASSEIRMHIVGANGLHAGLADCLETREGGIIEEIRLEQAVRNPQRSPHLMDLMLYELCRAEPLAQPPGTVPLRLIY
;
A
#
# COMPACT_ATOMS: atom_id res chain seq x y z
N MET A 1 -3.57 -2.92 31.72
CA MET A 1 -3.52 -2.29 30.39
C MET A 1 -2.28 -1.40 30.35
N GLN A 2 -1.25 -1.74 29.58
CA GLN A 2 -0.08 -0.88 29.42
C GLN A 2 -0.38 0.17 28.34
N ARG A 3 -0.14 1.44 28.63
CA ARG A 3 -0.26 2.54 27.65
C ARG A 3 1.13 2.87 27.12
N THR A 4 1.28 2.85 25.80
CA THR A 4 2.52 3.23 25.12
C THR A 4 2.26 4.49 24.34
N ASN A 5 3.08 5.53 24.56
CA ASN A 5 3.02 6.74 23.75
C ASN A 5 3.88 6.55 22.50
N LEU A 6 3.30 6.77 21.33
CA LEU A 6 3.99 6.77 20.05
C LEU A 6 3.94 8.18 19.46
N HIS A 7 5.06 8.65 18.92
CA HIS A 7 5.15 9.95 18.25
C HIS A 7 5.30 9.75 16.74
N CYS A 8 4.48 10.46 15.97
CA CYS A 8 4.51 10.48 14.51
C CYS A 8 4.13 11.86 14.01
N ASP A 9 4.51 12.17 12.78
CA ASP A 9 4.06 13.34 12.05
C ASP A 9 2.69 13.07 11.38
N LEU A 10 2.44 11.80 11.02
CA LEU A 10 1.16 11.35 10.45
C LEU A 10 0.75 9.98 11.01
N LEU A 11 -0.52 9.88 11.42
CA LEU A 11 -1.18 8.60 11.73
C LEU A 11 -2.15 8.28 10.60
N VAL A 12 -2.03 7.10 10.02
CA VAL A 12 -2.99 6.55 9.04
C VAL A 12 -3.74 5.40 9.71
N ALA A 13 -5.06 5.53 9.82
CA ALA A 13 -5.92 4.49 10.35
C ALA A 13 -6.56 3.69 9.19
N GLY A 14 -6.18 2.42 9.07
CA GLY A 14 -6.66 1.49 8.05
C GLY A 14 -5.63 1.21 6.96
N GLY A 15 -5.23 -0.06 6.84
CA GLY A 15 -4.30 -0.58 5.83
C GLY A 15 -4.96 -0.96 4.49
N GLY A 16 -6.03 -0.27 4.09
CA GLY A 16 -6.59 -0.39 2.74
C GLY A 16 -5.69 0.27 1.68
N LEU A 17 -5.98 0.11 0.40
CA LEU A 17 -5.11 0.67 -0.65
C LEU A 17 -4.96 2.20 -0.57
N SER A 18 -6.02 2.92 -0.20
CA SER A 18 -5.93 4.36 0.06
C SER A 18 -4.99 4.67 1.23
N GLY A 19 -5.13 3.96 2.34
CA GLY A 19 -4.29 4.13 3.54
C GLY A 19 -2.83 3.73 3.29
N THR A 20 -2.59 2.59 2.65
CA THR A 20 -1.26 2.14 2.25
C THR A 20 -0.60 3.13 1.29
N CYS A 21 -1.31 3.62 0.27
CA CYS A 21 -0.76 4.63 -0.64
C CYS A 21 -0.44 5.94 0.09
N CYS A 22 -1.32 6.40 0.99
CA CYS A 22 -1.10 7.60 1.81
C CYS A 22 0.14 7.45 2.69
N ALA A 23 0.25 6.32 3.41
CA ALA A 23 1.36 6.06 4.31
C ALA A 23 2.70 5.99 3.56
N LEU A 24 2.73 5.31 2.41
CA LEU A 24 3.92 5.23 1.56
C LEU A 24 4.31 6.59 0.99
N ALA A 25 3.34 7.39 0.50
CA ALA A 25 3.61 8.73 -0.01
C ALA A 25 4.23 9.62 1.07
N ALA A 26 3.62 9.68 2.26
CA ALA A 26 4.10 10.48 3.37
C ALA A 26 5.48 10.02 3.86
N ALA A 27 5.70 8.71 3.99
CA ALA A 27 6.99 8.15 4.40
C ALA A 27 8.10 8.46 3.37
N ARG A 28 7.81 8.39 2.07
CA ARG A 28 8.74 8.77 0.99
C ARG A 28 9.08 10.26 1.00
N LEU A 29 8.18 11.11 1.47
CA LEU A 29 8.42 12.53 1.70
C LEU A 29 9.13 12.82 3.03
N GLY A 30 9.54 11.79 3.77
CA GLY A 30 10.32 11.92 5.01
C GLY A 30 9.50 12.08 6.28
N ALA A 31 8.17 11.97 6.23
CA ALA A 31 7.34 12.01 7.43
C ALA A 31 7.50 10.74 8.26
N ARG A 32 7.46 10.86 9.59
CA ARG A 32 7.29 9.70 10.48
C ARG A 32 5.83 9.31 10.50
N VAL A 33 5.51 8.19 9.89
CA VAL A 33 4.17 7.66 9.69
C VAL A 33 3.96 6.46 10.60
N ILE A 34 2.82 6.44 11.29
CA ILE A 34 2.28 5.22 11.89
C ILE A 34 1.11 4.78 11.03
N LEU A 35 1.17 3.55 10.52
CA LEU A 35 0.04 2.89 9.86
C LEU A 35 -0.58 1.93 10.86
N CYS A 36 -1.79 2.24 11.33
CA CYS A 36 -2.54 1.42 12.27
C CYS A 36 -3.55 0.56 11.51
N GLN A 37 -3.54 -0.74 11.73
CA GLN A 37 -4.39 -1.69 11.03
C GLN A 37 -4.87 -2.80 11.96
N ASP A 38 -6.18 -2.91 12.14
CA ASP A 38 -6.81 -3.91 13.04
C ASP A 38 -6.71 -5.36 12.51
N ARG A 39 -6.48 -5.54 11.21
CA ARG A 39 -6.44 -6.86 10.55
C ARG A 39 -5.01 -7.32 10.24
N PRO A 40 -4.74 -8.63 10.21
CA PRO A 40 -3.38 -9.15 9.98
C PRO A 40 -2.86 -8.90 8.54
N VAL A 41 -3.73 -8.46 7.62
CA VAL A 41 -3.41 -8.22 6.21
C VAL A 41 -3.66 -6.77 5.78
N LEU A 42 -2.85 -6.33 4.81
CA LEU A 42 -3.01 -5.05 4.12
C LEU A 42 -3.82 -5.24 2.82
N GLY A 43 -4.30 -4.15 2.23
CA GLY A 43 -5.06 -4.16 0.97
C GLY A 43 -6.56 -3.91 1.13
N GLY A 44 -7.09 -3.90 2.36
CA GLY A 44 -8.50 -3.58 2.59
C GLY A 44 -9.42 -4.63 1.96
N ASN A 45 -10.33 -4.21 1.08
CA ASN A 45 -11.16 -5.16 0.33
C ASN A 45 -10.36 -5.97 -0.69
N ALA A 46 -9.16 -5.51 -1.07
CA ALA A 46 -8.30 -6.22 -2.00
C ALA A 46 -7.36 -7.23 -1.35
N SER A 47 -7.44 -7.40 -0.02
CA SER A 47 -6.66 -8.42 0.68
C SER A 47 -7.17 -9.84 0.41
N SER A 48 -6.42 -10.85 0.83
CA SER A 48 -6.84 -12.26 0.78
C SER A 48 -8.13 -12.59 1.54
N GLU A 49 -8.50 -11.78 2.52
CA GLU A 49 -9.72 -11.98 3.31
C GLU A 49 -10.98 -11.70 2.47
N ILE A 50 -10.99 -10.62 1.70
CA ILE A 50 -12.18 -10.14 0.98
C ILE A 50 -12.08 -10.41 -0.53
N ARG A 51 -10.88 -10.38 -1.10
CA ARG A 51 -10.56 -10.71 -2.51
C ARG A 51 -11.29 -9.87 -3.55
N MET A 52 -11.70 -8.66 -3.21
CA MET A 52 -12.22 -7.71 -4.19
C MET A 52 -11.06 -7.09 -4.96
N HIS A 53 -11.03 -7.27 -6.27
CA HIS A 53 -9.97 -6.66 -7.09
C HIS A 53 -9.92 -5.14 -6.92
N ILE A 54 -8.73 -4.57 -7.12
CA ILE A 54 -8.55 -3.11 -7.15
C ILE A 54 -9.26 -2.55 -8.39
N VAL A 55 -10.52 -2.18 -8.22
CA VAL A 55 -11.35 -1.55 -9.25
C VAL A 55 -11.24 -0.04 -9.14
N GLY A 56 -11.29 0.66 -10.29
CA GLY A 56 -11.08 2.09 -10.37
C GLY A 56 -10.90 2.55 -11.82
N ALA A 57 -10.17 3.64 -12.04
CA ALA A 57 -9.69 4.04 -13.36
C ALA A 57 -8.55 3.09 -13.79
N ASN A 58 -8.92 1.87 -14.16
CA ASN A 58 -8.02 0.77 -14.47
C ASN A 58 -7.99 0.44 -15.97
N GLY A 59 -8.44 1.37 -16.83
CA GLY A 59 -8.40 1.20 -18.29
C GLY A 59 -9.22 0.01 -18.81
N LEU A 60 -10.32 -0.38 -18.15
CA LEU A 60 -11.18 -1.52 -18.49
C LEU A 60 -11.81 -1.53 -19.90
N HIS A 61 -11.44 -0.60 -20.78
CA HIS A 61 -11.90 -0.55 -22.16
C HIS A 61 -10.94 -1.22 -23.14
N ALA A 62 -10.17 -2.18 -22.63
CA ALA A 62 -9.49 -3.20 -23.43
C ALA A 62 -8.68 -2.64 -24.62
N GLY A 63 -7.96 -1.53 -24.43
CA GLY A 63 -7.06 -1.00 -25.45
C GLY A 63 -7.74 -0.32 -26.65
N LEU A 64 -8.98 0.15 -26.50
CA LEU A 64 -9.58 1.07 -27.48
C LEU A 64 -8.86 2.42 -27.44
N ALA A 65 -8.12 2.70 -28.52
CA ALA A 65 -7.46 3.99 -28.74
C ALA A 65 -8.47 5.14 -28.63
N ASP A 66 -8.05 6.23 -27.99
CA ASP A 66 -8.82 7.46 -27.78
C ASP A 66 -10.12 7.34 -26.98
N CYS A 67 -10.42 6.15 -26.43
CA CYS A 67 -11.61 5.97 -25.62
C CYS A 67 -11.33 6.01 -24.12
N LEU A 68 -10.30 5.36 -23.53
CA LEU A 68 -10.09 5.43 -22.07
C LEU A 68 -8.62 5.40 -21.60
N GLU A 69 -8.06 6.60 -21.53
CA GLU A 69 -6.86 6.96 -20.77
C GLU A 69 -7.17 7.17 -19.26
N THR A 70 -8.24 6.58 -18.73
CA THR A 70 -8.50 6.63 -17.28
C THR A 70 -7.65 5.57 -16.62
N ARG A 71 -6.36 5.89 -16.45
CA ARG A 71 -5.38 5.08 -15.75
C ARG A 71 -4.97 5.77 -14.45
N GLU A 72 -5.28 5.12 -13.34
CA GLU A 72 -4.76 5.42 -12.02
C GLU A 72 -3.24 5.26 -12.02
N GLY A 73 -2.53 6.40 -11.96
CA GLY A 73 -1.08 6.46 -11.85
C GLY A 73 -0.57 6.52 -10.39
N GLY A 74 0.74 6.68 -10.24
CA GLY A 74 1.37 6.88 -8.92
C GLY A 74 1.57 5.59 -8.12
N ILE A 75 1.46 5.64 -6.79
CA ILE A 75 1.80 4.49 -5.93
C ILE A 75 0.91 3.27 -6.20
N ILE A 76 -0.37 3.49 -6.51
CA ILE A 76 -1.28 2.39 -6.85
C ILE A 76 -0.86 1.67 -8.14
N GLU A 77 -0.29 2.42 -9.08
CA GLU A 77 0.25 1.88 -10.32
C GLU A 77 1.51 1.07 -10.07
N GLU A 78 2.42 1.59 -9.24
CA GLU A 78 3.61 0.86 -8.79
C GLU A 78 3.23 -0.48 -8.16
N ILE A 79 2.26 -0.48 -7.24
CA ILE A 79 1.73 -1.71 -6.62
C ILE A 79 1.20 -2.66 -7.69
N ARG A 80 0.38 -2.18 -8.63
CA ARG A 80 -0.21 -3.02 -9.70
C ARG A 80 0.84 -3.58 -10.65
N LEU A 81 1.88 -2.81 -10.99
CA LEU A 81 2.98 -3.27 -11.83
C LEU A 81 3.82 -4.35 -11.12
N GLU A 82 4.13 -4.15 -9.84
CA GLU A 82 4.80 -5.17 -9.02
C GLU A 82 3.95 -6.45 -8.93
N GLN A 83 2.63 -6.34 -8.74
CA GLN A 83 1.73 -7.50 -8.80
C GLN A 83 1.79 -8.20 -10.16
N ALA A 84 1.79 -7.46 -11.27
CA ALA A 84 1.81 -8.04 -12.61
C ALA A 84 3.10 -8.84 -12.88
N VAL A 85 4.23 -8.39 -12.34
CA VAL A 85 5.54 -9.03 -12.52
C VAL A 85 5.77 -10.16 -11.52
N ARG A 86 5.55 -9.91 -10.23
CA ARG A 86 5.91 -10.83 -9.14
C ARG A 86 4.80 -11.83 -8.77
N ASN A 87 3.56 -11.59 -9.20
CA ASN A 87 2.40 -12.44 -8.93
C ASN A 87 1.62 -12.81 -10.21
N PRO A 88 2.28 -13.48 -11.18
CA PRO A 88 1.61 -13.90 -12.42
C PRO A 88 0.44 -14.86 -12.17
N GLN A 89 0.42 -15.56 -11.03
CA GLN A 89 -0.66 -16.45 -10.60
C GLN A 89 -1.88 -15.70 -10.04
N ARG A 90 -1.79 -14.37 -9.83
CA ARG A 90 -2.84 -13.53 -9.24
C ARG A 90 -3.32 -14.02 -7.86
N SER A 91 -2.39 -14.54 -7.06
CA SER A 91 -2.64 -15.00 -5.69
C SER A 91 -2.89 -13.81 -4.77
N PRO A 92 -4.02 -13.75 -4.05
CA PRO A 92 -4.30 -12.64 -3.15
C PRO A 92 -3.42 -12.68 -1.88
N HIS A 93 -2.94 -13.84 -1.47
CA HIS A 93 -2.01 -13.96 -0.34
C HIS A 93 -0.63 -13.40 -0.68
N LEU A 94 -0.19 -13.57 -1.94
CA LEU A 94 1.06 -12.99 -2.41
C LEU A 94 0.93 -11.46 -2.52
N MET A 95 -0.27 -10.95 -2.82
CA MET A 95 -0.56 -9.53 -2.73
C MET A 95 -0.42 -8.99 -1.31
N ASP A 96 -0.97 -9.68 -0.31
CA ASP A 96 -0.82 -9.27 1.09
C ASP A 96 0.65 -9.18 1.51
N LEU A 97 1.46 -10.19 1.14
CA LEU A 97 2.89 -10.22 1.42
C LEU A 97 3.62 -9.06 0.74
N MET A 98 3.34 -8.80 -0.54
CA MET A 98 3.96 -7.69 -1.25
C MET A 98 3.61 -6.32 -0.67
N LEU A 99 2.35 -6.10 -0.25
CA LEU A 99 1.96 -4.86 0.43
C LEU A 99 2.68 -4.72 1.77
N TYR A 100 2.84 -5.83 2.50
CA TYR A 100 3.60 -5.86 3.74
C TYR A 100 5.09 -5.53 3.51
N GLU A 101 5.73 -6.14 2.52
CA GLU A 101 7.11 -5.85 2.12
C GLU A 101 7.27 -4.38 1.74
N LEU A 102 6.34 -3.83 0.94
CA LEU A 102 6.40 -2.44 0.50
C LEU A 102 6.29 -1.46 1.67
N CYS A 103 5.40 -1.72 2.64
CA CYS A 103 5.29 -0.92 3.85
C CYS A 103 6.50 -1.06 4.79
N ARG A 104 7.18 -2.21 4.78
CA ARG A 104 8.35 -2.47 5.64
C ARG A 104 9.68 -2.15 5.00
N ALA A 105 9.73 -1.94 3.69
CA ALA A 105 10.94 -1.60 2.98
C ALA A 105 11.51 -0.30 3.57
N GLU A 106 12.78 -0.34 3.98
CA GLU A 106 13.46 0.87 4.39
C GLU A 106 13.63 1.80 3.18
N PRO A 107 13.38 3.12 3.31
CA PRO A 107 13.54 4.03 2.20
C PRO A 107 15.00 4.14 1.79
N LEU A 108 15.23 4.15 0.48
CA LEU A 108 16.55 4.24 -0.15
C LEU A 108 17.33 5.54 0.16
N ALA A 109 16.77 6.49 0.90
CA ALA A 109 17.31 7.85 1.08
C ALA A 109 17.19 8.41 2.51
N GLN A 110 17.12 7.58 3.55
CA GLN A 110 17.01 8.05 4.94
C GLN A 110 18.25 7.78 5.79
N PRO A 111 18.53 8.64 6.80
CA PRO A 111 19.63 8.42 7.72
C PRO A 111 19.43 7.09 8.47
N PRO A 112 20.53 6.34 8.71
CA PRO A 112 20.45 5.01 9.31
C PRO A 112 19.72 5.04 10.67
N GLY A 113 18.72 4.18 10.83
CA GLY A 113 17.95 4.01 12.07
C GLY A 113 16.60 4.71 12.14
N THR A 114 16.17 5.45 11.10
CA THR A 114 14.82 6.04 11.06
C THR A 114 13.93 5.17 10.19
N VAL A 115 12.99 4.44 10.78
CA VAL A 115 11.92 3.77 10.02
C VAL A 115 10.78 4.77 9.87
N PRO A 116 10.55 5.34 8.68
CA PRO A 116 9.55 6.39 8.53
C PRO A 116 8.14 5.82 8.45
N LEU A 117 7.96 4.52 8.24
CA LEU A 117 6.67 3.88 8.27
C LEU A 117 6.68 2.75 9.28
N ARG A 118 5.98 2.97 10.39
CA ARG A 118 5.77 1.94 11.41
C ARG A 118 4.37 1.36 11.27
N LEU A 119 4.28 0.10 10.86
CA LEU A 119 3.05 -0.68 10.86
C LEU A 119 2.77 -1.20 12.28
N ILE A 120 1.58 -0.92 12.81
CA ILE A 120 1.08 -1.45 14.08
C ILE A 120 -0.24 -2.17 13.86
N TYR A 121 -0.37 -3.33 14.51
CA TYR A 121 -1.58 -4.12 14.60
C TYR A 121 -2.22 -3.92 15.97
#